data_AF-A0A2Z6PQT9-F1
#
_entry.id   AF-A0A2Z6PQT9-F1
#
_cell.length_a   1.000
_cell.length_b   1.000
_cell.length_c   1.000
_cell.angle_alpha   90.00
_cell.angle_beta   90.00
_cell.angle_gamma   90.00
#
_symmetry.space_group_name_H-M   'P 1'
#
loop_
_entity.id
_entity.type
_entity.pdbx_description
1 polymer ?
#
loop_
_entity_poly.entity_id
_entity_poly.type
_entity_poly.pdbx_seq_one_letter_code
_entity_poly.pdbx_strand_id
1 'polypeptide(L)'
;MHSLSPLPPNTIHVVITNLIDNANYYYALIINRNLVDAANIAALASLLTFRRPECTLGGEDGQQVVVHPPEVREPLPLIIHHLPVAVTFGFFSNENLVVLNPTYHEEVVMTGRMTATLNANGDVCAIQKPGEQRIFQQIIMHCLKLAHVKAGDITAKIKDAVEKHNNERALQKIKRRSSSVSADVCGPLPD
;
A
#
# COMPACT_ATOMS: atom_id res chain seq x y z
N MET A 1 8.14 21.09 13.65
CA MET A 1 8.58 19.88 14.37
C MET A 1 7.58 19.59 15.48
N HIS A 2 6.56 18.76 15.22
CA HIS A 2 5.67 18.30 16.29
C HIS A 2 6.30 17.06 16.94
N SER A 3 6.58 17.13 18.24
CA SER A 3 7.10 16.01 19.02
C SER A 3 6.02 14.94 19.16
N LEU A 4 6.24 13.76 18.58
CA LEU A 4 5.44 12.58 18.83
C LEU A 4 5.73 12.07 20.25
N SER A 5 4.69 11.80 21.03
CA SER A 5 4.80 11.19 22.35
C SER A 5 5.43 9.79 22.27
N PRO A 6 6.09 9.29 23.34
CA PRO A 6 6.71 7.98 23.33
C PRO A 6 5.65 6.88 23.18
N LEU A 7 5.79 6.07 22.13
CA LEU A 7 4.86 5.00 21.76
C LEU A 7 5.18 3.70 22.53
N PRO A 8 4.17 2.83 22.74
CA PRO A 8 4.31 1.59 23.51
C PRO A 8 5.30 0.59 22.88
N PRO A 9 5.90 -0.31 23.69
CA PRO A 9 7.06 -1.14 23.34
C PRO A 9 6.85 -2.16 22.21
N ASN A 10 5.63 -2.33 21.69
CA ASN A 10 5.30 -3.30 20.62
C ASN A 10 4.91 -2.61 19.30
N THR A 11 5.45 -1.41 19.06
CA THR A 11 5.16 -0.63 17.86
C THR A 11 6.18 -0.94 16.76
N ILE A 12 5.76 -1.59 15.67
CA ILE A 12 6.61 -1.78 14.49
C ILE A 12 6.32 -0.63 13.51
N HIS A 13 7.35 0.15 13.20
CA HIS A 13 7.29 1.23 12.21
C HIS A 13 7.52 0.65 10.82
N VAL A 14 6.47 0.41 10.04
CA VAL A 14 6.63 0.16 8.60
C VAL A 14 6.73 1.52 7.90
N VAL A 15 7.96 1.98 7.67
CA VAL A 15 8.23 3.17 6.87
C VAL A 15 8.18 2.77 5.40
N ILE A 16 7.10 3.10 4.71
CA ILE A 16 7.11 3.03 3.26
C ILE A 16 7.66 4.35 2.74
N THR A 17 8.95 4.34 2.44
CA THR A 17 9.63 5.49 1.84
C THR A 17 9.13 5.66 0.42
N ASN A 18 8.55 6.83 0.16
CA ASN A 18 8.44 7.33 -1.18
C ASN A 18 9.85 7.76 -1.61
N LEU A 19 10.49 7.00 -2.51
CA LEU A 19 11.91 7.18 -2.90
C LEU A 19 12.22 8.53 -3.59
N ILE A 20 11.21 9.37 -3.87
CA ILE A 20 11.40 10.62 -4.61
C ILE A 20 11.03 11.88 -3.79
N ASP A 21 10.11 11.77 -2.83
CA ASP A 21 9.75 12.89 -1.95
C ASP A 21 10.12 12.56 -0.50
N ASN A 22 11.22 13.14 -0.01
CA ASN A 22 11.72 13.10 1.38
C ASN A 22 10.74 13.61 2.45
N ALA A 23 9.44 13.77 2.15
CA ALA A 23 8.50 14.53 2.97
C ALA A 23 7.17 13.81 3.31
N ASN A 24 6.85 12.65 2.71
CA ASN A 24 5.59 11.96 3.01
C ASN A 24 5.85 10.58 3.63
N TYR A 25 5.90 10.55 4.96
CA TYR A 25 5.96 9.33 5.77
C TYR A 25 4.53 8.80 5.98
N TYR A 26 4.16 7.71 5.33
CA TYR A 26 2.94 7.00 5.69
C TYR A 26 3.24 6.09 6.87
N TYR A 27 2.83 6.50 8.06
CA TYR A 27 2.90 5.68 9.26
C TYR A 27 1.73 4.70 9.25
N ALA A 28 1.98 3.44 8.86
CA ALA A 28 1.03 2.37 9.13
C ALA A 28 1.25 1.89 10.57
N LEU A 29 0.43 2.38 11.50
CA LEU A 29 0.41 1.91 12.88
C LEU A 29 -0.25 0.51 12.93
N ILE A 30 0.53 -0.54 12.74
CA ILE A 30 0.04 -1.92 12.79
C ILE A 30 0.28 -2.43 14.21
N ILE A 31 -0.64 -2.11 15.12
CA ILE A 31 -0.64 -2.64 16.48
C ILE A 31 -1.49 -3.92 16.51
N ASN A 32 -0.91 -5.01 17.02
CA ASN A 32 -1.58 -6.28 17.36
C ASN A 32 -2.17 -7.10 16.20
N ARG A 33 -1.65 -6.97 14.97
CA ARG A 33 -2.05 -7.79 13.82
C ARG A 33 -0.85 -8.28 13.02
N ASN A 34 -1.06 -9.29 12.18
CA ASN A 34 -0.02 -9.83 11.31
C ASN A 34 0.65 -8.73 10.47
N LEU A 35 1.94 -8.54 10.74
CA LEU A 35 2.78 -7.53 10.11
C LEU A 35 2.94 -7.76 8.60
N VAL A 36 3.04 -9.00 8.15
CA VAL A 36 3.34 -9.33 6.74
C VAL A 36 2.19 -8.90 5.84
N ASP A 37 0.97 -9.29 6.19
CA ASP A 37 -0.22 -8.96 5.40
C ASP A 37 -0.45 -7.44 5.41
N ALA A 38 -0.28 -6.80 6.56
CA ALA A 38 -0.47 -5.37 6.69
C ALA A 38 0.62 -4.55 5.95
N ALA A 39 1.89 -4.97 6.00
CA ALA A 39 2.97 -4.36 5.23
C ALA A 39 2.76 -4.54 3.72
N ASN A 40 2.30 -5.71 3.27
CA ASN A 40 1.96 -5.95 1.87
C ASN A 40 0.85 -5.01 1.40
N ILE A 41 -0.27 -4.91 2.14
CA ILE A 41 -1.37 -4.00 1.80
C ILE A 41 -0.89 -2.55 1.75
N ALA A 42 -0.10 -2.13 2.74
CA ALA A 42 0.44 -0.78 2.79
C ALA A 42 1.36 -0.50 1.59
N ALA A 43 2.23 -1.46 1.22
CA ALA A 43 3.10 -1.34 0.05
C ALA A 43 2.28 -1.21 -1.24
N LEU A 44 1.27 -2.06 -1.44
CA LEU A 44 0.38 -1.97 -2.61
C LEU A 44 -0.34 -0.63 -2.69
N ALA A 45 -0.90 -0.16 -1.56
CA ALA A 45 -1.57 1.13 -1.50
C ALA A 45 -0.61 2.29 -1.83
N SER A 46 0.61 2.23 -1.30
CA SER A 46 1.63 3.25 -1.56
C SER A 46 2.03 3.31 -3.04
N LEU A 47 2.20 2.16 -3.69
CA LEU A 47 2.55 2.08 -5.10
C LEU A 47 1.43 2.63 -5.99
N LEU A 48 0.17 2.41 -5.62
CA LEU A 48 -1.00 2.91 -6.35
C LEU A 48 -1.20 4.43 -6.21
N THR A 49 -0.86 5.01 -5.06
CA THR A 49 -0.97 6.47 -4.81
C THR A 49 0.29 7.24 -5.22
N PHE A 50 1.41 6.54 -5.34
CA PHE A 50 2.68 7.12 -5.75
C PHE A 50 2.60 7.72 -7.17
N ARG A 51 3.33 8.82 -7.36
CA ARG A 51 3.47 9.51 -8.63
C ARG A 51 4.95 9.82 -8.85
N ARG A 52 5.50 9.36 -9.97
CA ARG A 52 6.88 9.64 -10.36
C ARG A 52 6.96 10.98 -11.10
N PRO A 53 8.06 11.73 -10.98
CA PRO A 53 8.28 12.93 -11.79
C PRO A 53 8.35 12.54 -13.27
N GLU A 54 7.88 13.45 -14.13
CA GLU A 54 8.00 13.28 -15.55
C GLU A 54 9.45 13.52 -15.99
N CYS A 55 9.96 12.70 -16.90
CA CYS A 55 11.30 12.86 -17.44
C CYS A 55 11.23 12.95 -18.97
N THR A 56 12.04 13.82 -19.56
CA THR A 56 12.26 13.89 -21.00
C THR A 56 13.71 13.67 -21.35
N LEU A 57 13.95 13.23 -22.59
CA LEU A 57 15.26 13.24 -23.19
C LEU A 57 15.53 14.63 -23.78
N GLY A 58 16.72 15.17 -23.52
CA GLY A 58 17.20 16.46 -24.01
C GLY A 58 18.69 16.42 -24.35
N GLY A 59 19.28 17.60 -24.55
CA GLY A 59 20.65 17.76 -25.05
C GLY A 59 20.74 17.65 -26.58
N GLU A 60 21.87 18.08 -27.14
CA GLU A 60 22.10 18.07 -28.60
C GLU A 60 22.03 16.65 -29.20
N ASP A 61 22.43 15.64 -28.41
CA ASP A 61 22.43 14.22 -28.81
C ASP A 61 21.19 13.45 -28.34
N GLY A 62 20.25 14.08 -27.64
CA GLY A 62 19.03 13.44 -27.11
C GLY A 62 19.27 12.37 -26.03
N GLN A 63 20.45 12.33 -25.41
CA GLN A 63 20.81 11.33 -24.39
C GLN A 63 20.72 11.85 -22.95
N GLN A 64 20.49 13.15 -22.74
CA GLN A 64 20.43 13.73 -21.40
C GLN A 64 19.04 13.54 -20.79
N VAL A 65 18.96 12.93 -19.62
CA VAL A 65 17.68 12.80 -18.87
C VAL A 65 17.43 14.09 -18.10
N VAL A 66 16.33 14.78 -18.45
CA VAL A 66 15.83 15.95 -17.73
C VAL A 66 14.65 15.54 -16.88
N VAL A 67 14.78 15.65 -15.56
CA VAL A 67 13.71 15.39 -14.59
C VAL A 67 12.96 16.69 -14.35
N HIS A 68 11.65 16.68 -14.57
CA HIS A 68 10.82 17.87 -14.39
C HIS A 68 10.27 17.93 -12.97
N PRO A 69 10.44 19.05 -12.26
CA PRO A 69 9.87 19.23 -10.94
C PRO A 69 8.32 19.32 -11.02
N PRO A 70 7.61 18.95 -9.94
CA PRO A 70 6.16 18.83 -9.94
C PRO A 70 5.40 20.14 -10.17
N GLU A 71 6.04 21.29 -9.98
CA GLU A 71 5.51 22.61 -10.28
C GLU A 71 5.44 22.88 -11.79
N VAL A 72 6.34 22.26 -12.56
CA VAL A 72 6.49 22.48 -14.01
C VAL A 72 5.74 21.42 -14.81
N ARG A 73 5.84 20.15 -14.40
CA ARG A 73 5.11 19.04 -15.05
C ARG A 73 4.40 18.17 -14.03
N GLU A 74 3.22 17.68 -14.42
CA GLU A 74 2.40 16.87 -13.53
C GLU A 74 3.04 15.48 -13.30
N PRO A 75 3.27 15.07 -12.04
CA PRO A 75 3.77 13.73 -11.75
C PRO A 75 2.83 12.63 -12.22
N LEU A 76 3.40 11.59 -12.82
CA LEU A 76 2.67 10.50 -13.47
C LEU A 76 2.49 9.28 -12.55
N PRO A 77 1.34 8.57 -12.61
CA PRO A 77 1.15 7.31 -11.90
C PRO A 77 2.08 6.21 -12.42
N LEU A 78 2.31 5.21 -11.57
CA LEU A 78 2.89 3.94 -12.00
C LEU A 78 1.84 3.10 -12.73
N ILE A 79 2.31 2.31 -13.69
CA ILE A 79 1.49 1.28 -14.36
C ILE A 79 1.62 0.00 -13.53
N ILE A 80 0.51 -0.40 -12.88
CA ILE A 80 0.46 -1.59 -12.03
C ILE A 80 -0.58 -2.55 -12.61
N HIS A 81 -0.12 -3.71 -13.10
CA HIS A 81 -0.99 -4.68 -13.77
C HIS A 81 -1.79 -5.55 -12.80
N HIS A 82 -1.18 -5.94 -11.68
CA HIS A 82 -1.78 -6.83 -10.69
C HIS A 82 -1.46 -6.39 -9.27
N LEU A 83 -2.33 -6.74 -8.33
CA LEU A 83 -2.20 -6.44 -6.91
C LEU A 83 -2.08 -7.76 -6.13
N PRO A 84 -0.86 -8.27 -5.91
CA PRO A 84 -0.63 -9.50 -5.17
C PRO A 84 -0.84 -9.28 -3.66
N VAL A 85 -1.96 -9.78 -3.13
CA VAL A 85 -2.34 -9.64 -1.72
C VAL A 85 -1.86 -10.85 -0.93
N ALA A 86 -1.12 -10.59 0.16
CA ALA A 86 -0.73 -11.60 1.13
C ALA A 86 -1.87 -11.89 2.12
N VAL A 87 -2.13 -13.18 2.34
CA VAL A 87 -3.11 -13.69 3.30
C VAL A 87 -2.43 -14.77 4.13
N THR A 88 -2.36 -14.56 5.45
CA THR A 88 -1.70 -15.49 6.37
C THR A 88 -2.70 -16.29 7.20
N PHE A 89 -2.36 -17.56 7.36
CA PHE A 89 -3.07 -18.56 8.15
C PHE A 89 -2.19 -19.01 9.30
N GLY A 90 -2.73 -19.01 10.52
CA GLY A 90 -2.13 -19.63 11.70
C GLY A 90 -2.73 -21.01 11.95
N PHE A 91 -1.88 -21.97 12.29
CA PHE A 91 -2.25 -23.35 12.59
C PHE A 91 -2.03 -23.66 14.06
N PHE A 92 -2.96 -24.41 14.65
CA PHE A 92 -2.93 -24.78 16.06
C PHE A 92 -2.91 -26.31 16.21
N SER A 93 -2.16 -26.81 17.19
CA SER A 93 -1.92 -28.25 17.38
C SER A 93 -3.18 -29.07 17.66
N ASN A 94 -4.23 -28.45 18.21
CA ASN A 94 -5.23 -29.25 18.92
C ASN A 94 -6.37 -29.79 18.05
N GLU A 95 -6.78 -29.19 16.92
CA GLU A 95 -8.01 -29.65 16.24
C GLU A 95 -8.08 -29.36 14.72
N ASN A 96 -6.95 -29.39 13.98
CA ASN A 96 -6.92 -28.86 12.60
C ASN A 96 -7.48 -27.42 12.50
N LEU A 97 -7.39 -26.67 13.60
CA LEU A 97 -7.89 -25.31 13.67
C LEU A 97 -6.98 -24.39 12.86
N VAL A 98 -7.59 -23.64 11.95
CA VAL A 98 -6.92 -22.66 11.12
C VAL A 98 -7.54 -21.30 11.37
N VAL A 99 -6.71 -20.31 11.72
CA VAL A 99 -7.12 -18.92 11.91
C VAL A 99 -6.56 -18.07 10.77
N LEU A 100 -7.37 -17.19 10.21
CA LEU A 100 -6.94 -16.22 9.20
C LEU A 100 -6.55 -14.90 9.87
N ASN A 101 -5.42 -14.33 9.47
CA ASN A 101 -4.86 -13.08 10.00
C ASN A 101 -4.73 -13.10 11.54
N PRO A 102 -3.88 -13.98 12.08
CA PRO A 102 -3.73 -14.12 13.53
C PRO A 102 -3.32 -12.80 14.18
N THR A 103 -3.88 -12.56 15.35
CA THR A 103 -3.51 -11.48 16.27
C THR A 103 -2.21 -11.83 16.99
N TYR A 104 -1.59 -10.84 17.65
CA TYR A 104 -0.37 -11.07 18.44
C TYR A 104 -0.51 -12.24 19.43
N HIS A 105 -1.63 -12.33 20.16
CA HIS A 105 -1.84 -13.41 21.11
C HIS A 105 -1.97 -14.78 20.43
N GLU A 106 -2.62 -14.84 19.28
CA GLU A 106 -2.75 -16.06 18.48
C GLU A 106 -1.41 -16.48 17.85
N GLU A 107 -0.59 -15.52 17.40
CA GLU A 107 0.75 -15.77 16.88
C GLU A 107 1.70 -16.36 17.93
N VAL A 108 1.54 -15.98 19.20
CA VAL A 108 2.38 -16.51 20.30
C VAL A 108 2.09 -17.98 20.59
N VAL A 109 0.86 -18.45 20.36
CA VAL A 109 0.43 -19.82 20.69
C VAL A 109 0.27 -20.74 19.47
N MET A 110 0.38 -20.21 18.25
CA MET A 110 0.30 -21.01 17.03
C MET A 110 1.49 -21.97 16.91
N THR A 111 1.26 -23.16 16.35
CA THR A 111 2.31 -24.16 16.12
C THR A 111 2.91 -24.09 14.71
N GLY A 112 2.24 -23.38 13.80
CA GLY A 112 2.76 -23.10 12.47
C GLY A 112 1.97 -22.01 11.78
N ARG A 113 2.50 -21.54 10.64
CA ARG A 113 1.79 -20.57 9.79
C ARG A 113 2.04 -20.83 8.31
N MET A 114 1.17 -20.28 7.48
CA MET A 114 1.33 -20.25 6.03
C MET A 114 0.83 -18.92 5.50
N THR A 115 1.65 -18.23 4.72
CA THR A 115 1.27 -17.02 3.99
C THR A 115 1.14 -17.37 2.52
N ALA A 116 -0.02 -17.10 1.94
CA ALA A 116 -0.25 -17.23 0.51
C ALA A 116 -0.45 -15.84 -0.09
N THR A 117 0.22 -15.56 -1.20
CA THR A 117 0.08 -14.32 -1.93
C THR A 117 -0.60 -14.59 -3.26
N LEU A 118 -1.76 -13.98 -3.48
CA LEU A 118 -2.57 -14.17 -4.68
C LEU A 118 -2.98 -12.84 -5.29
N ASN A 119 -3.16 -12.81 -6.60
CA ASN A 119 -3.83 -11.69 -7.26
C ASN A 119 -5.37 -11.87 -7.24
N ALA A 120 -6.11 -10.85 -7.69
CA ALA A 120 -7.57 -10.90 -7.78
C ALA A 120 -8.11 -11.94 -8.78
N ASN A 121 -7.29 -12.40 -9.73
CA ASN A 121 -7.65 -13.46 -10.68
C ASN A 121 -7.54 -14.87 -10.05
N GLY A 122 -6.93 -14.98 -8.87
CA GLY A 122 -6.66 -16.26 -8.21
C GLY A 122 -5.31 -16.88 -8.58
N ASP A 123 -4.46 -16.19 -9.33
CA ASP A 123 -3.10 -16.66 -9.59
C ASP A 123 -2.27 -16.54 -8.31
N VAL A 124 -1.59 -17.64 -7.98
CA VAL A 124 -0.69 -17.71 -6.84
C VAL A 124 0.66 -17.10 -7.22
N CYS A 125 1.04 -16.02 -6.55
CA CYS A 125 2.34 -15.37 -6.74
C CYS A 125 3.41 -15.98 -5.82
N ALA A 126 3.06 -16.35 -4.60
CA ALA A 126 3.97 -16.96 -3.63
C ALA A 126 3.22 -17.75 -2.57
N ILE A 127 3.86 -18.79 -2.03
CA ILE A 127 3.43 -19.51 -0.83
C ILE A 127 4.65 -19.64 0.09
N GLN A 128 4.51 -19.22 1.34
CA GLN A 128 5.51 -19.39 2.37
C GLN A 128 4.90 -20.15 3.55
N LYS A 129 5.42 -21.35 3.82
CA LYS A 129 5.05 -22.15 5.00
C LYS A 129 6.30 -22.39 5.85
N PRO A 130 6.69 -21.43 6.70
CA PRO A 130 7.84 -21.60 7.60
C PRO A 130 7.51 -22.62 8.70
N GLY A 131 8.55 -23.31 9.17
CA GLY A 131 8.47 -24.27 10.27
C GLY A 131 8.11 -25.71 9.86
N GLU A 132 8.27 -26.62 10.80
CA GLU A 132 8.21 -28.07 10.58
C GLU A 132 6.82 -28.67 10.84
N GLN A 133 5.82 -27.84 11.17
CA GLN A 133 4.47 -28.32 11.45
C GLN A 133 3.91 -29.08 10.25
N ARG A 134 3.45 -30.31 10.50
CA ARG A 134 2.81 -31.13 9.47
C ARG A 134 1.39 -30.62 9.21
N ILE A 135 1.07 -30.41 7.94
CA ILE A 135 -0.23 -29.93 7.50
C ILE A 135 -0.67 -30.79 6.33
N PHE A 136 -1.91 -31.28 6.37
CA PHE A 136 -2.48 -32.05 5.28
C PHE A 136 -2.67 -31.17 4.03
N GLN A 137 -2.37 -31.73 2.86
CA GLN A 137 -2.52 -31.03 1.58
C GLN A 137 -3.95 -30.49 1.38
N GLN A 138 -4.96 -31.21 1.84
CA GLN A 138 -6.36 -30.78 1.76
C GLN A 138 -6.61 -29.44 2.47
N ILE A 139 -5.97 -29.23 3.63
CA ILE A 139 -6.06 -27.98 4.39
C ILE A 139 -5.38 -26.86 3.61
N ILE A 140 -4.21 -27.11 3.02
CA ILE A 140 -3.50 -26.12 2.19
C ILE A 140 -4.38 -25.67 1.01
N MET A 141 -4.99 -26.62 0.31
CA MET A 141 -5.90 -26.32 -0.80
C MET A 141 -7.14 -25.55 -0.36
N HIS A 142 -7.66 -25.84 0.84
CA HIS A 142 -8.76 -25.08 1.43
C HIS A 142 -8.34 -23.64 1.76
N CYS A 143 -7.19 -23.45 2.38
CA CYS A 143 -6.62 -22.13 2.66
C CYS A 143 -6.41 -21.32 1.38
N LEU A 144 -5.91 -21.92 0.28
CA LEU A 144 -5.74 -21.21 -0.99
C LEU A 144 -7.05 -20.72 -1.58
N LYS A 145 -8.12 -21.53 -1.51
CA LYS A 145 -9.46 -21.10 -1.95
C LYS A 145 -9.97 -19.91 -1.12
N LEU A 146 -9.78 -19.96 0.20
CA LEU A 146 -10.17 -18.87 1.09
C LEU A 146 -9.31 -17.61 0.85
N ALA A 147 -8.01 -17.80 0.61
CA ALA A 147 -7.08 -16.73 0.30
C ALA A 147 -7.44 -16.02 -1.01
N HIS A 148 -7.89 -16.76 -2.03
CA HIS A 148 -8.37 -16.17 -3.28
C HIS A 148 -9.56 -15.22 -3.05
N VAL A 149 -10.60 -15.69 -2.34
CA VAL A 149 -11.76 -14.86 -1.99
C VAL A 149 -11.31 -13.63 -1.22
N LYS A 150 -10.42 -13.81 -0.23
CA LYS A 150 -9.95 -12.72 0.60
C LYS A 150 -9.08 -11.72 -0.14
N ALA A 151 -8.25 -12.18 -1.07
CA ALA A 151 -7.43 -11.34 -1.94
C ALA A 151 -8.31 -10.46 -2.84
N GLY A 152 -9.41 -11.01 -3.37
CA GLY A 152 -10.41 -10.24 -4.11
C GLY A 152 -11.01 -9.11 -3.27
N ASP A 153 -11.51 -9.43 -2.07
CA ASP A 153 -12.11 -8.45 -1.15
C ASP A 153 -11.13 -7.33 -0.77
N ILE A 154 -9.90 -7.69 -0.41
CA ILE A 154 -8.86 -6.74 -0.01
C ILE A 154 -8.47 -5.88 -1.21
N THR A 155 -8.32 -6.46 -2.39
CA THR A 155 -8.01 -5.72 -3.62
C THR A 155 -9.08 -4.67 -3.91
N ALA A 156 -10.36 -5.02 -3.77
CA ALA A 156 -11.47 -4.08 -3.96
C ALA A 156 -11.39 -2.92 -2.94
N LYS A 157 -11.13 -3.21 -1.67
CA LYS A 157 -10.98 -2.18 -0.62
C LYS A 157 -9.77 -1.27 -0.85
N ILE A 158 -8.65 -1.80 -1.31
CA ILE A 158 -7.47 -1.01 -1.65
C ILE A 158 -7.83 -0.05 -2.79
N LYS A 159 -8.46 -0.55 -3.86
CA LYS A 159 -8.86 0.29 -5.00
C LYS A 159 -9.81 1.41 -4.59
N ASP A 160 -10.86 1.10 -3.82
CA ASP A 160 -11.83 2.09 -3.33
C ASP A 160 -11.16 3.18 -2.47
N ALA A 161 -10.29 2.79 -1.53
CA ALA A 161 -9.54 3.73 -0.71
C ALA A 161 -8.60 4.62 -1.54
N VAL A 162 -7.94 4.06 -2.55
CA VAL A 162 -7.04 4.79 -3.46
C VAL A 162 -7.83 5.75 -4.34
N GLU A 163 -8.99 5.35 -4.86
CA GLU A 163 -9.86 6.22 -5.65
C GLU A 163 -10.34 7.41 -4.83
N LYS A 164 -10.81 7.18 -3.60
CA LYS A 164 -11.18 8.25 -2.68
C LYS A 164 -10.02 9.22 -2.43
N HIS A 165 -8.83 8.70 -2.16
CA HIS A 165 -7.62 9.52 -1.96
C HIS A 165 -7.29 10.37 -3.20
N ASN A 166 -7.34 9.78 -4.39
CA ASN A 166 -7.09 10.49 -5.64
C ASN A 166 -8.11 11.59 -5.91
N ASN A 167 -9.39 11.34 -5.61
CA ASN A 167 -10.47 12.33 -5.74
C ASN A 167 -10.27 13.52 -4.80
N GLU A 168 -9.98 13.25 -3.51
CA GLU A 168 -9.69 14.31 -2.52
C GLU A 168 -8.50 15.17 -2.96
N ARG A 169 -7.43 14.54 -3.47
CA ARG A 169 -6.26 15.23 -4.01
C ARG A 169 -6.59 16.09 -5.23
N ALA A 170 -7.40 15.58 -6.16
CA ALA A 170 -7.84 16.33 -7.34
C ALA A 170 -8.65 17.58 -6.95
N LEU A 171 -9.57 17.44 -6.00
CA LEU A 171 -10.36 18.56 -5.46
C LEU A 171 -9.48 19.62 -4.79
N GLN A 172 -8.45 19.20 -4.05
CA GLN A 172 -7.49 20.14 -3.44
C GLN A 172 -6.71 20.94 -4.48
N LYS A 173 -6.34 20.34 -5.62
CA LYS A 173 -5.69 21.08 -6.73
C LYS A 173 -6.62 22.15 -7.30
N ILE A 174 -7.90 21.83 -7.48
CA ILE A 174 -8.91 22.79 -7.98
C ILE A 174 -9.06 23.97 -7.01
N LYS A 175 -9.18 23.72 -5.70
CA LYS A 175 -9.32 24.77 -4.68
C LYS A 175 -8.10 25.72 -4.61
N ARG A 176 -6.89 25.20 -4.82
CA ARG A 176 -5.67 26.02 -4.91
C ARG A 176 -5.65 26.90 -6.15
N ARG A 177 -6.09 26.40 -7.30
CA ARG A 177 -6.19 27.19 -8.54
C ARG A 177 -7.31 28.25 -8.49
N SER A 178 -8.46 27.94 -7.88
CA SER A 178 -9.55 28.92 -7.78
C SER A 178 -9.22 30.10 -6.85
N SER A 179 -8.34 29.90 -5.87
CA SER A 179 -7.87 30.97 -4.97
C SER A 179 -6.73 31.82 -5.55
N SER A 180 -5.93 31.29 -6.49
CA SER A 180 -4.95 32.10 -7.23
C SER A 180 -5.60 32.94 -8.33
N VAL A 181 -6.64 32.43 -9.00
CA VAL A 181 -7.34 33.17 -10.08
C VAL A 181 -8.15 34.36 -9.55
N SER A 182 -8.67 34.30 -8.32
CA SER A 182 -9.39 35.43 -7.71
C SER A 182 -8.48 36.57 -7.25
N ALA A 183 -7.15 36.40 -7.25
CA ALA A 183 -6.20 37.45 -6.89
C ALA A 183 -5.79 38.35 -8.09
N ASP A 184 -6.08 37.94 -9.33
CA ASP A 184 -5.61 38.64 -10.56
C ASP A 184 -6.67 39.56 -11.22
N VAL A 185 -7.81 39.83 -10.59
CA VAL A 185 -8.78 40.80 -11.10
C VAL A 185 -8.52 42.17 -10.47
N CYS A 186 -7.46 42.87 -10.93
CA CYS A 186 -7.33 44.32 -10.75
C CYS A 186 -8.06 45.01 -11.92
N GLY A 187 -9.24 45.58 -11.66
CA GLY A 187 -9.96 46.38 -12.63
C GLY A 187 -9.20 47.68 -12.99
N PRO A 188 -9.44 48.27 -14.17
CA PRO A 188 -8.82 49.53 -14.56
C PRO A 188 -9.30 50.68 -13.65
N LEU A 189 -8.36 51.56 -13.27
CA LEU A 189 -8.64 52.81 -12.56
C LEU A 189 -9.50 53.73 -13.46
N PRO A 190 -10.55 54.38 -12.91
CA PRO A 190 -11.30 55.38 -13.64
C PRO A 190 -10.51 56.70 -13.75
N ASP A 191 -10.68 57.37 -14.89
CA ASP A 191 -10.04 58.63 -15.30
C ASP A 191 -10.30 59.82 -14.35
#